data_AF-A0A950T735-F1
#
_entry.id   AF-A0A950T735-F1
#
_cell.length_a   1.000
_cell.length_b   1.000
_cell.length_c   1.000
_cell.angle_alpha   90.00
_cell.angle_beta   90.00
_cell.angle_gamma   90.00
#
_symmetry.space_group_name_H-M   'P 1'
#
loop_
_entity.id
_entity.type
_entity.pdbx_description
1 polymer ?
#
loop_
_entity_poly.entity_id
_entity_poly.type
_entity_poly.pdbx_seq_one_letter_code
_entity_poly.pdbx_strand_id
1 'polypeptide(L)' 'MTRTNIYLDEQQLERLRAKSEADNIPVSELVRRAIDAYLAWNDPTYTPHPNQPKRRANSSPP' A
#
# COMPACT_ATOMS: atom_id res chain seq x y z
N MET A 1 0.70 4.56 -9.14
CA MET A 1 -0.52 4.26 -8.35
C MET A 1 -1.67 5.10 -8.85
N THR A 2 -2.87 4.52 -8.86
CA THR A 2 -4.12 5.22 -9.13
C THR A 2 -4.84 5.49 -7.81
N ARG A 3 -5.41 6.68 -7.63
CA ARG A 3 -6.19 7.00 -6.43
C ARG A 3 -7.59 6.40 -6.58
N THR A 4 -7.97 5.57 -5.62
CA THR A 4 -9.29 4.93 -5.56
C THR A 4 -9.87 5.12 -4.17
N ASN A 5 -11.15 5.49 -4.08
CA ASN A 5 -11.87 5.51 -2.81
C ASN A 5 -12.46 4.12 -2.56
N ILE A 6 -12.27 3.61 -1.35
CA ILE A 6 -12.85 2.34 -0.91
C ILE A 6 -13.66 2.59 0.36
N TYR A 7 -14.75 1.87 0.53
CA TYR A 7 -15.55 1.89 1.74
C TYR A 7 -15.05 0.78 2.67
N LEU A 8 -14.83 1.15 3.93
CA LEU A 8 -14.45 0.26 5.01
C LEU A 8 -15.42 0.52 6.16
N ASP A 9 -15.75 -0.52 6.91
CA ASP A 9 -16.48 -0.31 8.17
C ASP A 9 -15.55 0.34 9.22
N GLU A 10 -16.16 0.82 10.31
CA GLU A 10 -15.46 1.54 11.37
C GLU A 10 -14.40 0.65 12.05
N GLN A 11 -14.71 -0.62 12.29
CA GLN A 11 -13.81 -1.56 12.97
C GLN A 11 -12.59 -1.88 12.09
N GLN A 12 -12.78 -2.05 10.79
CA GLN A 12 -11.71 -2.25 9.82
C GLN A 12 -10.76 -1.04 9.79
N LEU A 13 -11.32 0.17 9.70
CA LEU A 13 -10.54 1.40 9.66
C LEU A 13 -9.75 1.61 10.95
N GLU A 14 -10.36 1.37 12.11
CA GLU A 14 -9.70 1.49 13.41
C GLU A 14 -8.51 0.54 13.53
N ARG A 15 -8.68 -0.74 13.17
CA ARG A 15 -7.60 -1.73 13.19
C ARG A 15 -6.46 -1.37 12.23
N LEU A 16 -6.80 -0.87 11.05
CA LEU A 16 -5.80 -0.40 10.08
C LEU A 16 -5.04 0.82 10.58
N ARG A 17 -5.69 1.76 11.27
CA ARG A 17 -5.03 2.93 11.88
C ARG A 17 -4.09 2.53 13.01
N ALA A 18 -4.55 1.68 13.93
CA ALA A 18 -3.70 1.17 15.01
C ALA A 18 -2.44 0.48 14.47
N LYS A 19 -2.58 -0.32 13.41
CA LYS A 19 -1.43 -0.97 12.75
C LYS A 19 -0.55 0.01 12.00
N SER A 20 -1.14 1.02 11.35
CA SER A 20 -0.44 2.08 10.64
C SER A 20 0.47 2.88 11.58
N GLU A 21 -0.03 3.19 12.77
CA GLU A 21 0.73 3.88 13.83
C GLU A 21 1.85 3.00 14.39
N ALA A 22 1.55 1.74 14.71
CA ALA A 22 2.54 0.80 15.25
C ALA A 22 3.70 0.52 14.28
N ASP A 23 3.39 0.36 12.99
CA ASP A 23 4.37 0.01 11.96
C ASP A 23 4.98 1.25 11.27
N ASN A 24 4.53 2.46 11.61
CA ASN A 24 4.88 3.74 10.96
C ASN A 24 4.79 3.69 9.42
N ILE A 25 3.71 3.10 8.90
CA ILE A 25 3.41 3.03 7.47
C ILE A 25 2.00 3.54 7.18
N PRO A 26 1.74 4.19 6.02
CA PRO A 26 0.41 4.69 5.72
C PRO A 26 -0.65 3.57 5.64
N VAL A 27 -1.89 3.86 6.05
CA VAL A 27 -3.04 2.95 5.89
C VAL A 27 -3.20 2.46 4.44
N SER A 28 -2.96 3.33 3.45
CA SER A 28 -3.03 2.96 2.04
C SER A 28 -1.99 1.89 1.66
N GLU A 29 -0.82 1.90 2.30
CA GLU A 29 0.23 0.90 2.08
C GLU A 29 -0.14 -0.44 2.74
N LEU A 30 -0.78 -0.41 3.92
CA LEU A 30 -1.35 -1.62 4.53
C LEU A 30 -2.42 -2.26 3.64
N VAL A 31 -3.37 -1.45 3.16
CA VAL A 31 -4.44 -1.91 2.25
C VAL A 31 -3.86 -2.48 0.97
N ARG A 32 -2.87 -1.81 0.36
CA ARG A 32 -2.17 -2.31 -0.83
C ARG A 32 -1.55 -3.68 -0.59
N ARG A 33 -0.79 -3.85 0.51
CA ARG A 33 -0.15 -5.13 0.87
C ARG A 33 -1.17 -6.24 1.10
N ALA A 34 -2.31 -5.93 1.72
CA ALA A 34 -3.38 -6.89 1.92
C ALA A 34 -3.99 -7.35 0.58
N ILE A 35 -4.23 -6.42 -0.35
CA ILE A 35 -4.70 -6.72 -1.70
C ILE A 35 -3.66 -7.55 -2.46
N ASP A 36 -2.38 -7.17 -2.39
CA ASP A 36 -1.29 -7.92 -3.02
C ASP A 36 -1.22 -9.37 -2.53
N ALA A 37 -1.34 -9.58 -1.21
CA ALA A 37 -1.34 -10.90 -0.61
C ALA A 37 -2.56 -11.72 -1.03
N TYR A 38 -3.75 -11.10 -1.08
CA TYR A 38 -4.97 -11.74 -1.55
C TYR A 38 -4.86 -12.18 -3.02
N LEU A 39 -4.33 -11.31 -3.88
CA LEU A 39 -4.17 -11.60 -5.31
C LEU A 39 -3.11 -12.69 -5.55
N ALA A 40 -1.95 -12.61 -4.88
CA ALA A 40 -0.90 -13.62 -5.01
C ALA A 40 -1.33 -15.01 -4.52
N TRP A 41 -2.24 -15.08 -3.54
CA TRP A 41 -2.81 -16.36 -3.11
C TRP A 41 -3.72 -16.97 -4.20
N ASN A 42 -4.53 -16.15 -4.86
CA ASN A 42 -5.50 -16.64 -5.84
C ASN A 42 -4.93 -16.85 -7.24
N ASP A 43 -3.92 -16.06 -7.62
CA ASP A 43 -3.28 -16.10 -8.92
C ASP A 43 -1.76 -16.23 -8.74
N PRO A 44 -1.17 -17.41 -8.99
CA PRO A 44 0.26 -17.62 -8.85
C PRO A 44 1.09 -16.85 -9.88
N THR A 45 0.46 -16.28 -10.92
CA THR A 45 1.13 -15.43 -11.92
C THR A 45 1.11 -13.95 -11.53
N TYR A 46 0.31 -13.57 -10.53
CA TYR A 46 0.31 -12.21 -10.01
C TYR A 46 1.62 -11.92 -9.27
N THR A 47 2.32 -10.89 -9.73
CA THR A 47 3.50 -10.36 -9.06
C THR A 47 3.21 -8.95 -8.52
N PRO A 48 3.30 -8.75 -7.19
CA PRO A 48 3.04 -7.44 -6.61
C PRO A 48 4.10 -6.45 -7.08
N HIS A 49 3.66 -5.30 -7.61
CA HIS A 49 4.58 -4.29 -8.10
C HIS A 49 5.14 -3.49 -6.91
N PRO A 50 6.47 -3.46 -6.71
CA PRO A 50 7.06 -2.67 -5.64
C PRO A 50 6.81 -1.19 -5.93
N ASN A 51 6.12 -0.58 -4.98
CA ASN A 51 5.73 0.80 -5.07
C ASN A 51 6.95 1.67 -4.75
N GLN A 52 7.86 1.85 -5.71
CA GLN A 52 8.96 2.79 -5.53
C GLN A 52 8.37 4.21 -5.47
N PRO A 53 8.50 4.94 -4.35
CA PRO A 53 8.30 6.38 -4.42
C PRO A 53 9.29 6.88 -5.47
N LYS A 54 8.78 7.45 -6.57
CA LYS A 54 9.60 8.19 -7.53
C LYS A 54 10.29 9.31 -6.73
N ARG A 55 11.50 9.07 -6.21
CA ARG A 55 12.42 10.14 -5.86
C ARG A 55 12.54 10.96 -7.13
N ARG A 56 12.02 12.19 -7.12
CA ARG A 56 12.35 13.16 -8.17
C ARG A 56 13.86 13.34 -8.10
N ALA A 57 14.58 12.72 -9.02
CA ALA A 57 16.02 12.90 -9.19
C ALA A 57 16.24 14.31 -9.76
N ASN A 58 16.05 15.31 -8.92
CA ASN A 58 16.39 16.69 -9.20
C ASN A 58 17.75 16.96 -8.55
N SER A 59 18.83 16.52 -9.19
CA SER A 59 20.16 17.04 -8.95
C SER A 59 21.03 16.74 -10.16
N SER A 60 21.18 17.77 -10.99
CA SER A 60 22.02 17.85 -12.19
C SER A 60 23.51 17.57 -11.90
N PRO A 61 24.32 17.16 -12.89
CA PRO A 61 25.73 16.84 -12.70
C PRO A 61 26.62 18.11 -12.77
N PRO A 62 27.75 18.16 -12.03
CA PRO A 62 28.92 18.95 -12.42
C PRO A 62 29.78 18.22 -13.47
#